data_AF-A0A0K8Q6R5-F1
#
_entry.id   AF-A0A0K8Q6R5-F1
#
_cell.length_a   1.000
_cell.length_b   1.000
_cell.length_c   1.000
_cell.angle_alpha   90.00
_cell.angle_beta   90.00
_cell.angle_gamma   90.00
#
_symmetry.space_group_name_H-M   'P 1'
#
loop_
_entity.id
_entity.type
_entity.pdbx_description
1 polymer ?
#
loop_
_entity_poly.entity_id
_entity_poly.type
_entity_poly.pdbx_seq_one_letter_code
_entity_poly.pdbx_strand_id
1 'polypeptide(L)'
;MGQSEWEYSTTFNHDGNEDRRTELVFDGLDTVAVIRVNGQDLAHTYNQHRSYVVDVTEVIRPGANDLIMTFKNVRDYAEQIRASVGELPNGNPEPFQYVRKSACNFGWDWGPIW
;
A
#
# COMPACT_ATOMS: atom_id res chain seq x y z
N MET A 1 -0.02 8.19 -16.53
CA MET A 1 0.02 7.04 -15.61
C MET A 1 -0.18 7.62 -14.21
N GLY A 2 -0.84 6.93 -13.27
CA GLY A 2 -1.20 7.50 -11.94
C GLY A 2 -2.71 7.59 -11.63
N GLN A 3 -3.58 7.25 -12.59
CA GLN A 3 -5.04 7.12 -12.39
C GLN A 3 -5.53 5.67 -12.43
N SER A 4 -4.62 4.72 -12.61
CA SER A 4 -4.92 3.30 -12.72
C SER A 4 -4.57 2.61 -11.41
N GLU A 5 -5.38 1.62 -11.05
CA GLU A 5 -4.99 0.64 -10.04
C GLU A 5 -3.94 -0.30 -10.64
N TRP A 6 -2.98 -0.71 -9.81
CA TRP A 6 -1.90 -1.60 -10.21
C TRP A 6 -1.86 -2.81 -9.29
N GLU A 7 -1.58 -3.97 -9.87
CA GLU A 7 -1.40 -5.20 -9.12
C GLU A 7 0.04 -5.70 -9.29
N TYR A 8 0.69 -5.98 -8.17
CA TYR A 8 1.94 -6.72 -8.12
C TYR A 8 1.65 -8.11 -7.58
N SER A 9 2.10 -9.15 -8.27
CA SER A 9 1.90 -10.54 -7.86
C SER A 9 3.20 -11.33 -7.91
N THR A 10 3.36 -12.24 -6.96
CA THR A 10 4.49 -13.17 -6.91
C THR A 10 4.11 -14.42 -6.13
N THR A 11 4.98 -15.43 -6.18
CA THR A 11 4.85 -16.64 -5.39
C THR A 11 6.11 -16.87 -4.55
N PHE A 12 5.93 -17.49 -3.39
CA PHE A 12 7.04 -17.83 -2.49
C PHE A 12 6.79 -19.18 -1.81
N ASN A 13 7.87 -19.89 -1.46
CA ASN A 13 7.78 -21.17 -0.79
C ASN A 13 7.91 -21.01 0.73
N HIS A 14 7.16 -21.82 1.48
CA HIS A 14 7.25 -21.94 2.94
C HIS A 14 7.45 -23.40 3.34
N ASP A 15 8.38 -23.65 4.27
CA ASP A 15 8.80 -24.99 4.65
C ASP A 15 7.77 -25.75 5.52
N GLY A 16 6.71 -25.08 5.98
CA GLY A 16 5.57 -25.75 6.62
C GLY A 16 5.74 -26.06 8.11
N ASN A 17 6.10 -25.07 8.92
CA ASN A 17 6.18 -25.23 10.37
C ASN A 17 4.95 -24.59 11.05
N GLU A 18 3.94 -25.40 11.36
CA GLU A 18 2.64 -24.96 11.91
C GLU A 18 2.73 -24.35 13.32
N ASP A 19 3.80 -24.61 14.06
CA ASP A 19 3.97 -24.14 15.44
C ASP A 19 4.72 -22.79 15.56
N ARG A 20 4.99 -22.11 14.44
CA ARG A 20 5.75 -20.84 14.42
C ARG A 20 4.96 -19.72 13.80
N ARG A 21 4.94 -18.59 14.53
CA ARG A 21 4.48 -17.32 13.98
C ARG A 21 5.31 -16.95 12.76
N THR A 22 4.62 -16.67 11.66
CA THR A 22 5.21 -16.29 10.38
C THR A 22 4.71 -14.91 9.99
N GLU A 23 5.63 -14.02 9.67
CA GLU A 23 5.32 -12.63 9.32
C GLU A 23 5.96 -12.26 7.98
N LEU A 24 5.24 -11.49 7.17
CA LEU A 24 5.80 -10.78 6.02
C LEU A 24 6.14 -9.35 6.45
N VAL A 25 7.35 -8.91 6.14
CA VAL A 25 7.85 -7.57 6.46
C VAL A 25 8.05 -6.78 5.18
N PHE A 26 7.42 -5.61 5.13
CA PHE A 26 7.53 -4.66 4.03
C PHE A 26 8.17 -3.38 4.57
N ASP A 27 9.38 -3.05 4.13
CA ASP A 27 10.09 -1.88 4.67
C ASP A 27 9.43 -0.55 4.28
N GLY A 28 8.75 -0.52 3.14
CA GLY A 28 7.94 0.60 2.68
C GLY A 28 7.05 0.22 1.50
N LEU A 29 5.83 0.77 1.46
CA LEU A 29 4.86 0.56 0.39
C LEU A 29 4.26 1.90 -0.01
N ASP A 30 4.43 2.31 -1.26
CA ASP A 30 3.94 3.58 -1.78
C ASP A 30 2.63 3.40 -2.56
N THR A 31 1.46 3.76 -2.03
CA THR A 31 1.19 4.22 -0.66
C THR A 31 -0.04 3.53 -0.09
N VAL A 32 -1.12 3.50 -0.88
CA VAL A 32 -2.40 2.90 -0.50
C VAL A 32 -2.49 1.54 -1.16
N ALA A 33 -2.28 0.48 -0.39
CA ALA A 33 -2.31 -0.89 -0.92
C ALA A 33 -3.12 -1.84 -0.06
N VAL A 34 -3.64 -2.89 -0.69
CA VAL A 34 -4.21 -4.07 -0.04
C VAL A 34 -3.24 -5.23 -0.24
N ILE A 35 -2.84 -5.89 0.84
CA ILE A 35 -1.96 -7.05 0.83
C ILE A 35 -2.82 -8.31 1.00
N ARG A 36 -2.71 -9.23 0.04
CA ARG A 36 -3.43 -10.49 -0.02
C ARG A 36 -2.46 -11.66 -0.10
N VAL A 37 -2.65 -12.66 0.76
CA VAL A 37 -1.88 -13.91 0.72
C VAL A 37 -2.85 -15.07 0.54
N ASN A 38 -2.60 -15.94 -0.43
CA ASN A 38 -3.44 -17.11 -0.75
C ASN A 38 -4.94 -16.76 -0.92
N GLY A 39 -5.24 -15.60 -1.46
CA GLY A 39 -6.63 -15.15 -1.67
C GLY A 39 -7.24 -14.35 -0.51
N GLN A 40 -6.58 -14.29 0.67
CA GLN A 40 -7.10 -13.60 1.85
C GLN A 40 -6.48 -12.22 2.05
N ASP A 41 -7.31 -11.19 2.22
CA ASP A 41 -6.87 -9.83 2.55
C ASP A 41 -6.39 -9.78 4.01
N LEU A 42 -5.14 -9.37 4.22
CA LEU A 42 -4.51 -9.37 5.53
C LEU A 42 -4.17 -7.99 6.06
N ALA A 43 -3.87 -7.03 5.18
CA ALA A 43 -3.47 -5.70 5.60
C ALA A 43 -3.81 -4.63 4.57
N HIS A 44 -4.05 -3.42 5.08
CA HIS A 44 -4.23 -2.20 4.31
C HIS A 44 -3.15 -1.20 4.71
N THR A 45 -2.52 -0.59 3.71
CA THR A 45 -1.48 0.43 3.90
C THR A 45 -1.96 1.77 3.39
N TYR A 46 -1.37 2.84 3.90
CA TYR A 46 -1.76 4.23 3.59
C TYR A 46 -0.63 5.23 3.86
N ASN A 47 0.61 4.77 4.07
CA ASN A 47 1.74 5.61 4.44
C ASN A 47 3.06 5.03 3.94
N GLN A 48 3.65 5.64 2.92
CA GLN A 48 4.90 5.16 2.32
C GLN A 48 6.12 5.25 3.26
N HIS A 49 6.01 6.04 4.34
CA HIS A 49 7.12 6.34 5.25
C HIS A 49 7.18 5.37 6.43
N ARG A 50 6.44 4.26 6.38
CA ARG A 50 6.38 3.26 7.43
C ARG A 50 6.66 1.88 6.87
N SER A 51 7.25 1.05 7.72
CA SER A 51 7.31 -0.39 7.52
C SER A 51 6.03 -1.05 8.02
N TYR A 52 5.68 -2.17 7.39
CA TYR A 52 4.50 -2.96 7.69
C TYR A 52 4.89 -4.39 7.98
N VAL A 53 4.40 -4.92 9.10
CA VAL A 53 4.55 -6.33 9.48
C VAL A 53 3.17 -6.96 9.42
N VAL A 54 3.03 -8.00 8.60
CA VAL A 54 1.77 -8.69 8.35
C VAL A 54 1.90 -10.12 8.85
N ASP A 55 1.12 -10.47 9.86
CA ASP A 55 1.04 -11.85 10.33
C ASP A 55 0.31 -12.72 9.29
N VAL A 56 0.98 -13.76 8.81
CA VAL A 56 0.45 -14.69 7.81
C VAL A 56 0.27 -16.10 8.35
N THR A 57 0.44 -16.30 9.66
CA THR A 57 0.51 -17.62 10.31
C THR A 57 -0.70 -18.48 9.98
N GLU A 58 -1.90 -17.90 10.01
CA GLU A 58 -3.15 -18.64 9.80
C GLU A 58 -3.46 -18.95 8.33
N VAL A 59 -2.76 -18.32 7.37
CA VAL A 59 -3.07 -18.44 5.94
C VAL A 59 -1.94 -19.06 5.12
N ILE A 60 -0.73 -19.09 5.66
CA ILE A 60 0.42 -19.66 5.00
C ILE A 60 0.29 -21.19 4.96
N ARG A 61 0.66 -21.81 3.84
CA ARG A 61 0.65 -23.26 3.65
C ARG A 61 2.05 -23.78 3.31
N PRO A 62 2.37 -25.05 3.65
CA PRO A 62 3.58 -25.70 3.15
C PRO A 62 3.65 -25.66 1.61
N GLY A 63 4.83 -25.41 1.06
CA GLY A 63 5.04 -25.26 -0.38
C GLY A 63 4.72 -23.84 -0.87
N ALA A 64 4.14 -23.73 -2.07
CA ALA A 64 3.96 -22.46 -2.77
C ALA A 64 2.76 -21.64 -2.22
N ASN A 65 3.00 -20.35 -2.01
CA ASN A 65 2.04 -19.37 -1.53
C ASN A 65 1.98 -18.19 -2.51
N ASP A 66 0.79 -17.67 -2.73
CA ASP A 66 0.56 -16.51 -3.60
C ASP A 66 0.55 -15.23 -2.77
N LEU A 67 1.29 -14.22 -3.20
CA LEU A 67 1.27 -12.87 -2.65
C LEU A 67 0.80 -11.90 -3.73
N ILE A 68 -0.23 -11.13 -3.42
CA ILE A 68 -0.78 -10.09 -4.27
C ILE A 68 -0.82 -8.78 -3.49
N MET A 69 -0.36 -7.70 -4.11
CA MET A 69 -0.48 -6.34 -3.60
C MET A 69 -1.21 -5.48 -4.63
N THR A 70 -2.40 -5.01 -4.28
CA THR A 70 -3.19 -4.11 -5.13
C THR A 70 -3.02 -2.69 -4.63
N PHE A 71 -2.40 -1.83 -5.45
CA PHE A 71 -2.22 -0.41 -5.18
C PHE A 71 -3.37 0.40 -5.76
N LYS A 72 -4.03 1.16 -4.90
CA LYS A 72 -5.15 2.02 -5.26
C LYS A 72 -4.69 3.35 -5.82
N ASN A 73 -5.56 3.99 -6.57
CA ASN A 73 -5.36 5.37 -6.98
C ASN A 73 -5.28 6.30 -5.76
N VAL A 74 -4.16 7.00 -5.61
CA VAL A 74 -3.90 7.88 -4.48
C VAL A 74 -4.80 9.13 -4.47
N ARG A 75 -5.31 9.60 -5.62
CA ARG A 75 -6.28 10.71 -5.66
C ARG A 75 -7.62 10.33 -5.09
N ASP A 76 -8.12 9.13 -5.43
CA ASP A 76 -9.41 8.68 -4.91
C ASP A 76 -9.35 8.53 -3.38
N TYR A 77 -8.22 8.04 -2.87
CA TYR A 77 -7.96 8.04 -1.43
C TYR A 77 -7.88 9.45 -0.84
N ALA A 78 -7.18 10.38 -1.50
CA ALA A 78 -7.08 11.78 -1.05
C ALA A 78 -8.47 12.45 -0.93
N GLU A 79 -9.35 12.25 -1.92
CA GLU A 79 -10.73 12.78 -1.89
C GLU A 79 -11.57 12.15 -0.77
N GLN A 80 -11.39 10.85 -0.49
CA GLN A 80 -12.05 10.20 0.66
C GLN A 80 -11.60 10.82 1.98
N ILE A 81 -10.30 11.07 2.15
CA ILE A 81 -9.77 11.71 3.35
C ILE A 81 -10.27 13.15 3.44
N ARG A 82 -10.22 13.94 2.36
CA ARG A 82 -10.77 15.29 2.29
C ARG A 82 -12.25 15.34 2.69
N ALA A 83 -13.07 14.42 2.19
CA ALA A 83 -14.48 14.32 2.56
C ALA A 83 -14.67 14.05 4.06
N SER A 84 -13.74 13.33 4.70
CA SER A 84 -13.81 13.00 6.12
C SER A 84 -13.29 14.10 7.06
N VAL A 85 -12.25 14.85 6.65
CA VAL A 85 -11.58 15.84 7.51
C VAL A 85 -11.93 17.29 7.17
N GLY A 86 -12.60 17.53 6.03
CA GLY A 86 -12.86 18.86 5.50
C GLY A 86 -11.66 19.44 4.74
N GLU A 87 -11.81 20.70 4.33
CA GLU A 87 -10.79 21.38 3.54
C GLU A 87 -9.56 21.76 4.38
N LEU A 88 -8.38 21.35 3.91
CA LEU A 88 -7.09 21.72 4.47
C LEU A 88 -6.40 22.76 3.58
N PRO A 89 -5.62 23.69 4.15
CA PRO A 89 -4.85 24.66 3.37
C PRO A 89 -3.97 23.98 2.33
N ASN A 90 -4.01 24.48 1.09
CA ASN A 90 -3.22 23.95 -0.02
C ASN A 90 -2.71 25.08 -0.92
N GLY A 91 -1.44 24.98 -1.31
CA GLY A 91 -0.79 25.88 -2.27
C GLY A 91 -0.54 25.23 -3.64
N ASN A 92 -0.90 23.96 -3.81
CA ASN A 92 -0.71 23.18 -5.03
C ASN A 92 -2.08 22.78 -5.59
N PRO A 93 -2.27 22.66 -6.92
CA PRO A 93 -3.48 22.09 -7.50
C PRO A 93 -3.80 20.66 -7.03
N GLU A 94 -2.77 19.92 -6.62
CA GLU A 94 -2.86 18.52 -6.25
C GLU A 94 -3.14 18.31 -4.75
N PRO A 95 -3.91 17.26 -4.37
CA PRO A 95 -4.37 17.02 -3.00
C PRO A 95 -3.32 16.32 -2.11
N PHE A 96 -2.04 16.70 -2.22
CA PHE A 96 -0.92 16.02 -1.56
C PHE A 96 -1.02 16.00 -0.03
N GLN A 97 -1.66 17.01 0.57
CA GLN A 97 -1.80 17.18 2.02
C GLN A 97 -2.68 16.11 2.68
N TYR A 98 -3.48 15.40 1.89
CA TYR A 98 -4.38 14.34 2.38
C TYR A 98 -3.75 12.94 2.32
N VAL A 99 -2.54 12.80 1.77
CA VAL A 99 -1.88 11.50 1.57
C VAL A 99 -0.50 11.48 2.22
N ARG A 100 -0.15 10.38 2.91
CA ARG A 100 1.18 10.18 3.47
C ARG A 100 2.13 9.59 2.42
N LYS A 101 2.38 10.37 1.37
CA LYS A 101 3.27 10.12 0.23
C LYS A 101 4.25 11.30 0.05
N SER A 102 5.31 11.11 -0.73
CA SER A 102 6.28 12.15 -1.04
C SER A 102 5.54 13.25 -1.80
N ALA A 103 5.44 14.42 -1.19
CA ALA A 103 4.63 15.52 -1.74
C ALA A 103 5.06 15.92 -3.15
N CYS A 104 6.37 15.88 -3.45
CA CYS A 104 6.90 16.20 -4.77
C CYS A 104 6.46 15.22 -5.87
N ASN A 105 5.95 14.03 -5.54
CA ASN A 105 5.39 13.12 -6.55
C ASN A 105 4.10 13.68 -7.18
N PHE A 106 3.43 14.62 -6.49
CA PHE A 106 2.33 15.41 -7.05
C PHE A 106 2.80 16.62 -7.86
N GLY A 107 4.10 16.71 -8.19
CA GLY A 107 4.70 17.83 -8.89
C GLY A 107 4.98 19.03 -8.00
N TRP A 108 5.99 19.81 -8.41
CA TRP A 108 6.42 21.00 -7.69
C TRP A 108 7.03 22.01 -8.68
N ASP A 109 7.37 23.23 -8.23
CA ASP A 109 7.93 24.27 -9.10
C ASP A 109 9.29 23.91 -9.74
N TRP A 110 9.96 22.86 -9.25
CA TRP A 110 11.20 22.31 -9.78
C TRP A 110 11.08 20.85 -10.26
N GLY A 111 9.91 20.23 -10.18
CA GLY A 111 9.74 18.79 -10.39
C GLY A 111 8.49 18.43 -11.20
N PRO A 112 8.59 17.51 -12.18
CA PRO A 112 7.43 17.07 -12.94
C PRO A 112 6.47 16.21 -12.10
N ILE A 113 5.23 16.10 -12.57
CA ILE A 113 4.21 15.16 -12.04
C ILE A 113 4.45 13.79 -12.69
N TRP A 114 4.40 12.71 -11.91
CA TRP A 114 4.60 11.33 -12.37
C TRP A 114 3.39 10.43 -12.08
#